data_AF-A0AAV1VKM0-F1
#
_entry.id   AF-A0AAV1VKM0-F1
#
_cell.length_a   1.000
_cell.length_b   1.000
_cell.length_c   1.000
_cell.angle_alpha   90.00
_cell.angle_beta   90.00
_cell.angle_gamma   90.00
#
_symmetry.space_group_name_H-M   'P 1'
#
loop_
_entity.id
_entity.type
_entity.pdbx_description
1 polymer ?
#
loop_
_entity_poly.entity_id
_entity_poly.type
_entity_poly.pdbx_seq_one_letter_code
_entity_poly.pdbx_strand_id
1 'polypeptide(L)' 'MDSGASAHMCKDRDAFEEYEEVHHARSISSAKSDVKLNVIGHGTVKLRVWTGHAWIDARLENTLHV' A
#
# COMPACT_ATOMS: atom_id res chain seq x y z
N MET A 1 -5.78 -11.55 2.91
CA MET A 1 -4.39 -11.22 3.22
C MET A 1 -3.49 -11.90 2.20
N ASP A 2 -2.50 -11.20 1.66
CA ASP A 2 -1.45 -11.83 0.83
C ASP A 2 -0.23 -12.12 1.72
N SER A 3 -0.06 -13.38 2.11
CA SER A 3 1.03 -13.81 2.99
C SER A 3 2.40 -13.88 2.30
N GLY A 4 2.49 -13.55 1.00
CA GLY A 4 3.74 -13.46 0.24
C GLY A 4 4.22 -12.04 -0.06
N ALA A 5 3.50 -11.01 0.39
CA ALA A 5 3.83 -9.61 0.09
C ALA A 5 4.81 -9.01 1.12
N SER A 6 6.02 -8.63 0.68
CA SER A 6 7.03 -7.98 1.53
C SER A 6 6.75 -6.50 1.85
N ALA A 7 5.71 -5.91 1.25
CA ALA A 7 5.26 -4.54 1.49
C ALA A 7 3.76 -4.40 1.14
N HIS A 8 3.07 -3.48 1.81
CA HIS A 8 1.72 -3.06 1.41
C HIS A 8 1.80 -2.14 0.20
N MET A 9 0.85 -2.29 -0.74
CA MET A 9 0.79 -1.53 -1.99
C MET A 9 -0.64 -1.04 -2.24
N CYS A 10 -0.77 0.21 -2.67
CA CYS A 10 -2.00 0.81 -3.17
C CYS A 10 -1.75 1.47 -4.55
N LYS A 11 -2.78 1.56 -5.39
CA LYS A 11 -2.74 2.24 -6.70
C LYS A 11 -3.53 3.56 -6.73
N ASP A 12 -4.16 3.90 -5.61
CA ASP A 12 -5.08 5.02 -5.49
C ASP A 12 -4.49 6.02 -4.47
N ARG A 13 -4.19 7.23 -4.95
CA ARG A 13 -3.62 8.32 -4.14
C ARG A 13 -4.63 8.82 -3.11
N ASP A 14 -5.91 8.82 -3.44
CA ASP A 14 -6.95 9.46 -2.61
C ASP A 14 -7.33 8.59 -1.40
N ALA A 15 -6.78 7.37 -1.32
CA ALA A 15 -6.88 6.47 -0.17
C ALA A 15 -5.87 6.76 0.98
N PHE A 16 -4.91 7.67 0.77
CA PHE A 16 -3.85 7.96 1.74
C PHE A 16 -4.18 9.15 2.66
N GLU A 17 -4.05 8.95 3.99
CA GLU A 17 -4.12 10.03 5.01
C GLU A 17 -2.88 10.94 4.98
N GLU A 18 -1.69 10.35 4.81
CA GLU A 18 -0.38 10.93 5.13
C GLU A 18 0.59 10.65 3.96
N TYR A 19 0.29 11.22 2.78
CA TYR A 19 0.97 10.90 1.53
C TYR A 19 2.24 11.74 1.29
N GLU A 20 3.38 11.06 1.11
CA GLU A 20 4.65 11.67 0.72
C GLU A 20 5.08 11.19 -0.69
N GLU A 21 5.49 12.11 -1.57
CA GLU A 21 5.93 11.81 -2.93
C GLU A 21 7.40 11.36 -2.96
N VAL A 22 7.66 10.18 -3.54
CA VAL A 22 9.00 9.58 -3.57
C VAL A 22 9.74 10.05 -4.82
N HIS A 23 10.48 11.15 -4.69
CA HIS A 23 11.25 11.77 -5.78
C HIS A 23 12.48 10.95 -6.26
N HIS A 24 12.74 9.78 -5.68
CA HIS A 24 13.90 8.94 -6.02
C HIS A 24 13.44 7.56 -6.51
N ALA A 25 13.94 7.10 -7.65
CA ALA A 25 13.43 5.90 -8.33
C ALA A 25 13.63 4.61 -7.52
N ARG A 26 12.64 4.25 -6.69
CA ARG A 26 12.59 3.03 -5.89
C ARG A 26 11.69 2.00 -6.58
N SER A 27 12.29 1.08 -7.32
CA SER A 27 11.54 -0.05 -7.90
C SER A 27 11.41 -1.20 -6.90
N ILE A 28 10.26 -1.87 -6.86
CA ILE A 28 10.02 -3.11 -6.12
C ILE A 28 9.62 -4.24 -7.09
N SER A 29 10.15 -5.44 -6.88
CA SER A 29 9.79 -6.64 -7.66
C SER A 29 8.53 -7.29 -7.11
N SER A 30 7.57 -7.63 -7.98
CA SER A 30 6.37 -8.34 -7.55
C SER A 30 6.63 -9.85 -7.42
N ALA A 31 6.24 -10.46 -6.29
CA ALA A 31 6.47 -11.89 -6.05
C ALA A 31 5.75 -12.83 -7.04
N LYS A 32 4.80 -12.34 -7.85
CA LYS A 32 4.07 -13.11 -8.87
C LYS A 32 4.48 -12.80 -10.32
N SER A 33 5.35 -11.81 -10.56
CA SER A 33 5.78 -11.45 -11.90
C SER A 33 7.03 -10.57 -11.84
N ASP A 34 8.02 -10.79 -12.70
CA ASP A 34 9.29 -10.02 -12.73
C ASP A 34 9.12 -8.53 -13.11
N VAL A 35 7.86 -8.08 -13.27
CA VAL A 35 7.45 -6.68 -13.32
C VAL A 35 7.99 -5.93 -12.11
N LYS A 36 8.89 -4.98 -12.42
CA LYS A 36 9.35 -3.94 -11.49
C LYS A 36 8.29 -2.86 -11.43
N LEU A 37 7.65 -2.71 -10.28
CA LEU A 37 6.74 -1.61 -9.99
C LEU A 37 7.55 -0.42 -9.48
N ASN A 38 7.29 0.78 -10.00
CA ASN A 38 7.96 2.00 -9.55
C ASN A 38 7.15 2.63 -8.42
N VAL A 39 7.76 2.76 -7.24
CA VAL A 39 7.16 3.49 -6.12
C VAL A 39 7.23 4.98 -6.41
N ILE A 40 6.06 5.62 -6.52
CA ILE A 40 5.91 7.07 -6.76
C ILE A 40 5.54 7.85 -5.49
N GLY A 41 5.14 7.16 -4.44
CA GLY A 41 4.81 7.74 -3.14
C GLY A 41 4.69 6.68 -2.05
N HIS A 42 4.49 7.11 -0.81
CA HIS A 42 4.16 6.23 0.31
C HIS A 42 3.33 6.97 1.36
N GLY A 43 2.75 6.23 2.31
CA GLY A 43 2.00 6.82 3.42
C GLY A 43 1.08 5.86 4.14
N THR A 44 0.21 6.41 4.99
CA THR A 44 -0.82 5.67 5.72
C THR A 44 -2.11 5.58 4.90
N VAL A 45 -2.63 4.36 4.66
CA VAL A 45 -3.94 4.14 4.02
C VAL A 45 -5.00 3.79 5.05
N LYS A 46 -6.11 4.53 5.05
CA LYS A 46 -7.31 4.20 5.85
C LYS A 46 -8.11 3.09 5.18
N LEU A 47 -8.44 2.05 5.92
CA LEU A 47 -9.31 0.96 5.48
C LEU A 47 -10.45 0.78 6.48
N ARG A 48 -11.64 0.41 5.99
CA ARG A 48 -12.69 -0.13 6.87
C ARG A 48 -12.76 -1.64 6.71
N VAL A 49 -12.51 -2.37 7.80
CA VAL A 49 -12.34 -3.83 7.80
C VAL A 49 -13.54 -4.48 8.50
N TRP A 50 -14.10 -5.52 7.88
CA TRP A 50 -15.15 -6.33 8.50
C TRP A 50 -14.53 -7.43 9.36
N THR A 51 -14.84 -7.46 10.65
CA THR A 51 -14.28 -8.42 11.63
C THR A 51 -15.07 -9.73 11.74
N GLY A 52 -16.14 -9.88 10.95
CA GLY A 52 -17.15 -10.92 11.14
C GLY A 52 -18.36 -10.44 11.94
N HIS A 53 -18.18 -9.46 12.84
CA HIS A 53 -19.25 -8.90 13.68
C HIS A 53 -19.45 -7.39 13.52
N ALA A 54 -18.40 -6.64 13.19
CA ALA A 54 -18.45 -5.19 13.06
C ALA A 54 -17.54 -4.67 11.94
N TRP A 55 -17.86 -3.49 11.41
CA TRP A 55 -16.92 -2.69 10.65
C TRP A 55 -16.05 -1.91 11.64
N ILE A 56 -14.72 -2.05 11.54
CA ILE A 56 -13.75 -1.24 12.27
C ILE A 56 -12.95 -0.39 11.28
N ASP A 57 -12.58 0.81 11.70
CA ASP A 57 -11.59 1.61 10.97
C ASP A 57 -10.19 1.12 11.35
N ALA A 58 -9.39 0.85 10.33
CA ALA A 58 -8.02 0.35 10.42
C ALA A 58 -7.10 1.21 9.55
N ARG A 59 -5.78 1.07 9.75
CA ARG A 59 -4.77 1.77 8.96
C ARG A 59 -3.71 0.78 8.46
N LEU A 60 -3.23 0.96 7.24
CA LEU A 60 -2.00 0.36 6.74
C LEU A 60 -0.93 1.44 6.63
N GLU A 61 -0.13 1.56 7.68
CA GLU A 61 1.08 2.39 7.71
C GLU A 61 2.13 1.85 6.73
N ASN A 62 3.02 2.71 6.23
CA ASN A 62 4.09 2.34 5.28
C ASN A 62 3.58 1.68 3.98
N THR A 63 2.38 2.03 3.52
CA THR A 63 1.85 1.56 2.22
C THR A 63 2.55 2.30 1.08
N LEU A 64 2.94 1.57 0.03
CA LEU A 64 3.62 2.10 -1.14
C LEU A 64 2.61 2.42 -2.27
N HIS A 65 2.78 3.55 -2.95
CA HIS A 65 1.97 3.93 -4.11
C HIS A 65 2.68 3.53 -5.42
N VAL A 66 2.02 2.71 -6.27
CA VAL A 66 2.60 1.96 -7.42
C VAL A 66 1.64 1.69 -8.59
#